data_AF-A0A816HZD8-F1
#
_entry.id   AF-A0A816HZD8-F1
#
_cell.length_a   1.000
_cell.length_b   1.000
_cell.length_c   1.000
_cell.angle_alpha   90.00
_cell.angle_beta   90.00
_cell.angle_gamma   90.00
#
_symmetry.space_group_name_H-M   'P 1'
#
loop_
_entity.id
_entity.type
_entity.pdbx_description
1 polymer ?
#
loop_
_entity_poly.entity_id
_entity_poly.type
_entity_poly.pdbx_seq_one_letter_code
_entity_poly.pdbx_strand_id
1 'polypeptide(L)'
;MNGMSIEMIRSHRYEKNNKHEKRTSIADSTQSTLTTFVTIKKQQNPEPITTSNLLQSDQSTITLDQWNLLSNLVHCFDENSGYTLVESFIEEQNRLPLKLRFKYSLVYDFFTSMMGNVQIAFEKNRDFLSLSRHDRITLLRTTVEYTSTIGSIFTLRQYKLFNYPSFYESAEIIFQPSATVFIKRVIDQLDPDNTFIKLILAIVAFS
;
A
#
# COMPACT_ATOMS: atom_id res chain seq x y z
N MET A 1 -56.05 -6.81 27.74
CA MET A 1 -55.42 -7.60 26.65
C MET A 1 -53.94 -7.23 26.61
N ASN A 2 -53.05 -8.14 27.03
CA ASN A 2 -51.61 -8.14 26.71
C ASN A 2 -51.05 -9.50 27.16
N GLY A 3 -51.30 -10.52 26.35
CA GLY A 3 -50.72 -11.85 26.51
C GLY A 3 -49.65 -12.04 25.44
N MET A 4 -48.45 -11.52 25.67
CA MET A 4 -47.29 -11.84 24.84
C MET A 4 -46.80 -13.23 25.25
N SER A 5 -46.94 -14.20 24.35
CA SER A 5 -46.66 -15.62 24.62
C SER A 5 -45.19 -15.84 25.01
N ILE A 6 -44.97 -16.62 26.07
CA ILE A 6 -43.66 -16.99 26.64
C ILE A 6 -42.73 -17.63 25.58
N GLU A 7 -43.28 -18.19 24.50
CA GLU A 7 -42.49 -18.74 23.39
C GLU A 7 -41.77 -17.68 22.54
N MET A 8 -42.33 -16.47 22.38
CA MET A 8 -41.63 -15.38 21.66
C MET A 8 -40.41 -14.89 22.44
N ILE A 9 -40.47 -14.89 23.77
CA ILE A 9 -39.35 -14.47 24.62
C ILE A 9 -38.20 -15.47 24.52
N ARG A 10 -38.48 -16.77 24.40
CA ARG A 10 -37.45 -17.80 24.23
C ARG A 10 -36.78 -17.73 22.85
N SER A 11 -37.55 -17.46 21.79
CA SER A 11 -37.01 -17.30 20.43
C SER A 11 -36.07 -16.10 20.31
N HIS A 12 -36.44 -14.94 20.89
CA HIS A 12 -35.58 -13.76 20.91
C HIS A 12 -34.30 -13.92 21.76
N ARG A 13 -34.33 -14.77 22.79
CA ARG A 13 -33.13 -15.04 23.62
C ARG A 13 -32.13 -15.93 22.89
N TYR A 14 -32.59 -16.91 22.11
CA TYR A 14 -31.73 -17.77 21.30
C TYR A 14 -31.02 -17.02 20.18
N GLU A 15 -31.71 -16.07 19.54
CA GLU A 15 -31.13 -15.26 18.44
C GLU A 15 -30.07 -14.26 18.93
N LYS A 16 -30.23 -13.72 20.15
CA LYS A 16 -29.22 -12.86 20.78
C LYS A 16 -27.96 -13.63 21.18
N ASN A 17 -28.09 -14.85 21.69
CA ASN A 17 -26.94 -15.65 22.11
C ASN A 17 -26.09 -16.11 20.90
N ASN A 18 -26.74 -16.50 19.80
CA ASN A 18 -26.03 -16.85 18.56
C ASN A 18 -25.29 -15.66 17.92
N LYS A 19 -25.82 -14.44 18.04
CA LYS A 19 -25.11 -13.22 17.60
C LYS A 19 -23.91 -12.89 18.48
N HIS A 20 -23.91 -13.27 19.75
CA HIS A 20 -22.81 -12.97 20.65
C HIS A 20 -21.65 -13.95 20.46
N GLU A 21 -21.93 -15.25 20.32
CA GLU A 21 -20.91 -16.28 20.03
C GLU A 21 -20.24 -16.09 18.67
N LYS A 22 -20.99 -15.64 17.66
CA LYS A 22 -20.41 -15.34 16.34
C LYS A 22 -19.53 -14.10 16.34
N ARG A 23 -19.70 -13.18 17.31
CA ARG A 23 -18.85 -11.99 17.47
C ARG A 23 -17.55 -12.28 18.23
N THR A 24 -17.58 -13.16 19.23
CA THR A 24 -16.37 -13.59 19.93
C THR A 24 -15.47 -14.46 19.04
N SER A 25 -16.04 -15.38 18.25
CA SER A 25 -15.25 -16.21 17.32
C SER A 25 -14.50 -15.40 16.24
N ILE A 26 -15.06 -14.28 15.77
CA ILE A 26 -14.40 -13.40 14.79
C ILE A 26 -13.31 -12.55 15.45
N ALA A 27 -13.50 -12.12 16.70
CA ALA A 27 -12.50 -11.36 17.44
C ALA A 27 -11.22 -12.20 17.70
N ASP A 28 -11.38 -13.47 18.05
CA ASP A 28 -10.25 -14.38 18.33
C ASP A 28 -9.48 -14.75 17.05
N SER A 29 -10.18 -14.91 15.92
CA SER A 29 -9.56 -15.09 14.60
C SER A 29 -8.77 -13.85 14.16
N THR A 30 -9.25 -12.64 14.49
CA THR A 30 -8.61 -11.39 14.08
C THR A 30 -7.36 -11.10 14.93
N GLN A 31 -7.40 -11.41 16.24
CA GLN A 31 -6.22 -11.33 17.11
C GLN A 31 -5.15 -12.39 16.76
N SER A 32 -5.55 -13.62 16.42
CA SER A 32 -4.59 -14.65 15.98
C SER A 32 -3.86 -14.25 14.68
N THR A 33 -4.54 -13.51 13.79
CA THR A 33 -3.94 -13.04 12.54
C THR A 33 -3.03 -11.83 12.81
N LEU A 34 -3.44 -10.88 13.66
CA LEU A 34 -2.63 -9.73 14.08
C LEU A 34 -1.36 -10.13 14.85
N THR A 35 -1.40 -11.21 15.64
CA THR A 35 -0.22 -11.70 16.38
C THR A 35 0.82 -12.34 15.44
N THR A 36 0.37 -12.86 14.29
CA THR A 36 1.26 -13.40 13.24
C THR A 36 2.01 -12.27 12.52
N PHE A 37 1.42 -11.08 12.39
CA PHE A 37 2.06 -9.91 11.78
C PHE A 37 3.20 -9.30 12.61
N VAL A 38 3.27 -9.57 13.91
CA VAL A 38 4.30 -8.98 14.80
C VAL A 38 5.58 -9.82 14.88
N THR A 39 5.59 -11.06 14.37
CA THR A 39 6.73 -11.98 14.57
C THR A 39 7.65 -12.12 13.35
N ILE A 40 7.32 -11.52 12.20
CA ILE A 40 8.15 -11.66 10.99
C ILE A 40 9.12 -10.49 10.85
N LYS A 41 10.40 -10.83 11.02
CA LYS A 41 11.63 -10.04 10.83
C LYS A 41 12.08 -9.19 12.02
N LYS A 42 12.74 -9.87 12.96
CA LYS A 42 14.04 -9.41 13.48
C LYS A 42 14.99 -9.26 12.28
N GLN A 43 14.94 -8.09 11.63
CA GLN A 43 15.79 -7.76 10.50
C GLN A 43 17.19 -7.47 11.04
N GLN A 44 18.17 -8.18 10.49
CA GLN A 44 19.60 -7.95 10.71
C GLN A 44 19.92 -6.47 10.47
N ASN A 45 20.90 -5.94 11.22
CA ASN A 45 21.47 -4.61 10.97
C ASN A 45 21.75 -4.48 9.46
N PRO A 46 21.21 -3.46 8.78
CA PRO A 46 21.53 -3.25 7.37
C PRO A 46 23.03 -2.98 7.23
N GLU A 47 23.70 -3.73 6.36
CA GLU A 47 25.07 -3.41 5.99
C GLU A 47 25.12 -2.03 5.31
N PRO A 48 26.21 -1.27 5.53
CA PRO A 48 26.37 0.03 4.89
C PRO A 48 26.44 -0.11 3.36
N ILE A 49 25.52 0.55 2.67
CA ILE A 49 25.50 0.66 1.21
C ILE A 49 26.79 1.35 0.76
N THR A 50 27.60 0.67 -0.05
CA THR A 50 28.84 1.22 -0.59
C THR A 50 28.59 1.75 -2.00
N THR A 51 28.54 3.07 -2.16
CA THR A 51 28.34 3.72 -3.46
C THR A 51 29.58 3.59 -4.36
N SER A 52 29.37 3.07 -5.57
CA SER A 52 30.40 3.01 -6.61
C SER A 52 30.55 4.38 -7.27
N ASN A 53 31.72 5.00 -7.16
CA ASN A 53 31.97 6.34 -7.67
C ASN A 53 32.29 6.31 -9.19
N LEU A 54 31.25 6.42 -10.03
CA LEU A 54 31.35 6.40 -11.50
C LEU A 54 31.61 7.79 -12.12
N LEU A 55 31.77 8.83 -11.30
CA LEU A 55 31.82 10.24 -11.74
C LEU A 55 33.11 10.65 -12.47
N GLN A 56 34.18 9.85 -12.42
CA GLN A 56 35.49 10.33 -12.91
C GLN A 56 35.67 10.24 -14.44
N SER A 57 34.77 9.56 -15.17
CA SER A 57 34.91 9.35 -16.62
C SER A 57 33.83 10.01 -17.48
N ASP A 58 32.75 10.51 -16.89
CA ASP A 58 31.62 11.03 -17.65
C ASP A 58 31.59 12.56 -17.56
N GLN A 59 31.39 13.26 -18.68
CA GLN A 59 31.24 14.73 -18.72
C GLN A 59 29.88 15.17 -18.15
N SER A 60 29.44 14.52 -17.08
CA SER A 60 28.14 14.70 -16.46
C SER A 60 28.07 16.05 -15.77
N THR A 61 26.99 16.79 -16.01
CA THR A 61 26.66 18.04 -15.30
C THR A 61 26.03 17.80 -13.92
N ILE A 62 25.81 16.53 -13.54
CA ILE A 62 25.24 16.12 -12.27
C ILE A 62 26.29 16.27 -11.16
N THR A 63 25.94 16.99 -10.09
CA THR A 63 26.82 17.13 -8.91
C THR A 63 26.91 15.82 -8.12
N LEU A 64 27.95 15.68 -7.28
CA LEU A 64 28.10 14.50 -6.41
C LEU A 64 26.85 14.25 -5.55
N ASP A 65 26.21 15.30 -5.04
CA ASP A 65 25.00 15.18 -4.22
C ASP A 65 23.80 14.69 -5.04
N GLN A 66 23.65 15.18 -6.28
CA GLN A 66 22.61 14.71 -7.19
C GLN A 66 22.87 13.25 -7.61
N TRP A 67 24.13 12.86 -7.81
CA TRP A 67 24.49 11.46 -8.09
C TRP A 67 24.16 10.55 -6.90
N ASN A 68 24.50 10.97 -5.69
CA ASN A 68 24.17 10.23 -4.47
C ASN A 68 22.65 10.09 -4.30
N LEU A 69 21.88 11.15 -4.57
CA LEU A 69 20.42 11.11 -4.53
C LEU A 69 19.87 10.10 -5.56
N LEU A 70 20.33 10.18 -6.81
CA LEU A 70 19.90 9.27 -7.87
C LEU A 70 20.24 7.81 -7.53
N SER A 71 21.47 7.57 -7.09
CA SER A 71 21.94 6.23 -6.68
C SER A 71 21.13 5.70 -5.51
N ASN A 72 20.87 6.51 -4.49
CA ASN A 72 20.04 6.13 -3.35
C ASN A 72 18.59 5.85 -3.76
N LEU A 73 18.03 6.62 -4.70
CA LEU A 73 16.67 6.37 -5.21
C LEU A 73 16.58 5.05 -5.97
N VAL A 74 17.55 4.77 -6.85
CA VAL A 74 17.59 3.50 -7.59
C VAL A 74 17.80 2.33 -6.65
N HIS A 75 18.74 2.42 -5.71
CA HIS A 75 18.97 1.37 -4.72
C HIS A 75 17.79 1.19 -3.79
N CYS A 76 17.15 2.27 -3.33
CA CYS A 76 15.95 2.19 -2.51
C CYS A 76 14.79 1.58 -3.30
N PHE A 77 14.65 1.86 -4.59
CA PHE A 77 13.65 1.21 -5.44
C PHE A 77 13.95 -0.30 -5.58
N ASP A 78 15.20 -0.69 -5.76
CA ASP A 78 15.60 -2.09 -5.91
C ASP A 78 15.45 -2.88 -4.59
N GLU A 79 15.80 -2.27 -3.45
CA GLU A 79 15.75 -2.91 -2.12
C GLU A 79 14.37 -2.87 -1.47
N ASN A 80 13.67 -1.73 -1.57
CA ASN A 80 12.38 -1.48 -0.91
C ASN A 80 11.23 -1.48 -1.91
N SER A 81 11.40 -2.15 -3.03
CA SER A 81 10.36 -2.26 -4.04
C SER A 81 9.02 -2.60 -3.34
N GLY A 82 8.08 -1.66 -3.38
CA GLY A 82 6.78 -1.77 -2.69
C GLY A 82 6.00 -3.03 -3.08
N TYR A 83 6.51 -3.75 -4.08
CA TYR A 83 6.19 -5.11 -4.46
C TYR A 83 6.05 -6.07 -3.28
N THR A 84 6.87 -6.03 -2.22
CA THR A 84 6.77 -7.05 -1.16
C THR A 84 5.41 -7.04 -0.45
N LEU A 85 4.85 -5.86 -0.16
CA LEU A 85 3.56 -5.74 0.52
C LEU A 85 2.41 -6.10 -0.42
N VAL A 86 2.51 -5.70 -1.69
CA VAL A 86 1.49 -6.03 -2.69
C VAL A 86 1.52 -7.52 -3.06
N GLU A 87 2.70 -8.11 -3.16
CA GLU A 87 2.90 -9.54 -3.39
C GLU A 87 2.29 -10.35 -2.25
N SER A 88 2.61 -9.99 -1.00
CA SER A 88 2.02 -10.62 0.19
C SER A 88 0.50 -10.53 0.18
N PHE A 89 -0.05 -9.35 -0.16
CA PHE A 89 -1.49 -9.17 -0.29
C PHE A 89 -2.08 -10.06 -1.40
N ILE A 90 -1.48 -10.09 -2.59
CA ILE A 90 -1.90 -10.95 -3.70
C ILE A 90 -1.88 -12.42 -3.31
N GLU A 91 -0.83 -12.88 -2.65
CA GLU A 91 -0.73 -14.26 -2.15
C GLU A 91 -1.85 -14.58 -1.17
N GLU A 92 -2.11 -13.70 -0.20
CA GLU A 92 -3.21 -13.85 0.75
C GLU A 92 -4.57 -13.93 0.03
N GLN A 93 -4.81 -13.04 -0.94
CA GLN A 93 -6.04 -13.09 -1.74
C GLN A 93 -6.14 -14.38 -2.55
N ASN A 94 -5.04 -14.88 -3.11
CA ASN A 94 -5.03 -16.12 -3.88
C ASN A 94 -5.31 -17.36 -3.02
N ARG A 95 -5.01 -17.33 -1.72
CA ARG A 95 -5.36 -18.40 -0.77
C ARG A 95 -6.86 -18.44 -0.43
N LEU A 96 -7.59 -17.35 -0.67
CA LEU A 96 -9.03 -17.30 -0.42
C LEU A 96 -9.85 -17.91 -1.58
N PRO A 97 -11.05 -18.46 -1.29
CA PRO A 97 -12.02 -18.81 -2.33
C PRO A 97 -12.35 -17.60 -3.22
N LEU A 98 -12.57 -17.81 -4.52
CA LEU A 98 -12.80 -16.74 -5.51
C LEU A 98 -13.84 -15.69 -5.06
N LYS A 99 -14.94 -16.12 -4.44
CA LYS A 99 -16.02 -15.23 -3.95
C LYS A 99 -15.64 -14.34 -2.76
N LEU A 100 -14.50 -14.61 -2.12
CA LEU A 100 -13.99 -13.87 -0.96
C LEU A 100 -12.79 -12.98 -1.31
N ARG A 101 -12.21 -13.13 -2.51
CA ARG A 101 -11.06 -12.34 -2.96
C ARG A 101 -11.44 -10.89 -3.21
N PHE A 102 -10.55 -9.98 -2.79
CA PHE A 102 -10.64 -8.55 -3.03
C PHE A 102 -11.97 -7.92 -2.60
N LYS A 103 -12.54 -8.39 -1.48
CA LYS A 103 -13.67 -7.69 -0.86
C LYS A 103 -13.26 -6.28 -0.46
N TYR A 104 -14.20 -5.34 -0.55
CA TYR A 104 -14.00 -3.93 -0.20
C TYR A 104 -13.18 -3.72 1.07
N SER A 105 -13.53 -4.38 2.18
CA SER A 105 -12.81 -4.21 3.44
C SER A 105 -11.34 -4.59 3.33
N LEU A 106 -11.02 -5.70 2.65
CA LEU A 106 -9.64 -6.17 2.47
C LEU A 106 -8.84 -5.23 1.57
N VAL A 107 -9.47 -4.71 0.50
CA VAL A 107 -8.84 -3.75 -0.41
C VAL A 107 -8.64 -2.39 0.29
N TYR A 108 -9.60 -1.97 1.10
CA TYR A 108 -9.50 -0.77 1.93
C TYR A 108 -8.37 -0.88 2.95
N ASP A 109 -8.32 -1.96 3.72
CA ASP A 109 -7.28 -2.23 4.71
C ASP A 109 -5.88 -2.25 4.05
N PHE A 110 -5.79 -2.82 2.85
CA PHE A 110 -4.57 -2.80 2.04
C PHE A 110 -4.12 -1.38 1.68
N PHE A 111 -5.01 -0.52 1.16
CA PHE A 111 -4.67 0.88 0.86
C PHE A 111 -4.31 1.68 2.13
N THR A 112 -5.02 1.45 3.23
CA THR A 112 -4.71 2.07 4.52
C THR A 112 -3.32 1.65 5.02
N SER A 113 -2.96 0.37 4.89
CA SER A 113 -1.64 -0.13 5.26
C SER A 113 -0.52 0.50 4.43
N MET A 114 -0.72 0.65 3.12
CA MET A 114 0.24 1.36 2.25
C MET A 114 0.44 2.81 2.69
N MET A 115 -0.64 3.54 2.97
CA MET A 115 -0.52 4.92 3.46
C MET A 115 0.12 5.00 4.85
N GLY A 116 -0.12 4.02 5.72
CA GLY A 116 0.54 3.91 7.01
C GLY A 116 2.07 3.80 6.86
N ASN A 117 2.56 3.05 5.88
CA ASN A 117 4.01 2.96 5.61
C ASN A 117 4.60 4.29 5.12
N VAL A 118 3.87 5.01 4.25
CA VAL A 118 4.27 6.37 3.82
C VAL A 118 4.36 7.30 5.01
N GLN A 119 3.36 7.29 5.89
CA GLN A 119 3.37 8.09 7.12
C GLN A 119 4.57 7.76 8.01
N ILE A 120 4.85 6.48 8.26
CA ILE A 120 6.00 6.04 9.06
C ILE A 120 7.32 6.51 8.45
N ALA A 121 7.46 6.48 7.12
CA ALA A 121 8.66 6.96 6.44
C ALA A 121 8.90 8.46 6.69
N PHE A 122 7.85 9.28 6.59
CA PHE A 122 7.93 10.71 6.89
C PHE A 122 8.20 10.98 8.37
N GLU A 123 7.55 10.26 9.29
CA GLU A 123 7.73 10.43 10.74
C GLU A 123 9.14 10.04 11.22
N LYS A 124 9.85 9.19 10.48
CA LYS A 124 11.23 8.79 10.80
C LYS A 124 12.29 9.63 10.10
N ASN A 125 11.91 10.43 9.11
CA ASN A 125 12.85 11.23 8.33
C ASN A 125 13.18 12.54 9.05
N ARG A 126 14.42 12.67 9.56
CA ARG A 126 14.86 13.85 10.32
C ARG A 126 14.86 15.13 9.48
N ASP A 127 15.19 15.03 8.19
CA ASP A 127 15.22 16.19 7.30
C ASP A 127 13.80 16.72 7.08
N PHE A 128 12.84 15.83 6.85
CA PHE A 128 11.42 16.18 6.81
C PHE A 128 10.94 16.82 8.11
N LEU A 129 11.33 16.25 9.25
CA LEU A 129 11.00 16.79 10.58
C LEU A 129 11.73 18.09 10.93
N SER A 130 12.69 18.54 10.12
CA SER A 130 13.35 19.84 10.31
C SER A 130 12.62 20.96 9.56
N LEU A 131 11.80 20.62 8.54
CA LEU A 131 11.05 21.57 7.73
C LEU A 131 9.98 22.32 8.54
N SER A 132 9.53 23.48 8.05
CA SER A 132 8.39 24.19 8.62
C SER A 132 7.10 23.37 8.49
N ARG A 133 6.09 23.64 9.33
CA ARG A 133 4.79 22.94 9.24
C ARG A 133 4.16 23.09 7.85
N HIS A 134 4.27 24.28 7.26
CA HIS A 134 3.73 24.56 5.93
C HIS A 134 4.42 23.69 4.88
N ASP A 135 5.76 23.67 4.90
CA ASP A 135 6.55 22.89 3.93
C ASP A 135 6.33 21.39 4.08
N ARG A 136 6.18 20.88 5.30
CA ARG A 136 5.83 19.47 5.54
C ARG A 136 4.49 19.09 4.92
N ILE A 137 3.47 19.93 5.09
CA ILE A 137 2.14 19.67 4.52
C ILE A 137 2.21 19.71 3.00
N THR A 138 2.90 20.71 2.44
CA THR A 138 3.07 20.86 1.00
C THR A 138 3.80 19.64 0.42
N LEU A 139 4.92 19.24 1.01
CA LEU A 139 5.70 18.09 0.55
C LEU A 139 4.93 16.77 0.69
N LEU A 140 4.23 16.57 1.80
CA LEU A 140 3.39 15.38 1.98
C LEU A 140 2.30 15.32 0.92
N ARG A 141 1.60 16.46 0.68
CA ARG A 141 0.54 16.53 -0.31
C ARG A 141 1.07 16.23 -1.71
N THR A 142 2.15 16.87 -2.14
CA THR A 142 2.72 16.65 -3.48
C THR A 142 3.26 15.21 -3.63
N THR A 143 3.87 14.65 -2.59
CA THR A 143 4.34 13.25 -2.62
C THR A 143 3.18 12.26 -2.73
N VAL A 144 2.08 12.49 -2.02
CA VAL A 144 0.89 11.65 -2.10
C VAL A 144 0.19 11.81 -3.46
N GLU A 145 0.01 13.04 -3.93
CA GLU A 145 -0.70 13.33 -5.18
C GLU A 145 0.04 12.81 -6.42
N TYR A 146 1.36 13.00 -6.49
CA TYR A 146 2.13 12.69 -7.70
C TYR A 146 2.90 11.38 -7.56
N THR A 147 3.85 11.32 -6.63
CA THR A 147 4.78 10.19 -6.51
C THR A 147 4.06 8.89 -6.14
N SER A 148 3.14 8.94 -5.17
CA SER A 148 2.40 7.76 -4.73
C SER A 148 1.41 7.28 -5.79
N THR A 149 0.78 8.20 -6.52
CA THR A 149 -0.11 7.87 -7.64
C THR A 149 0.65 7.15 -8.76
N ILE A 150 1.80 7.70 -9.18
CA ILE A 150 2.66 7.08 -10.21
C ILE A 150 3.14 5.69 -9.76
N GLY A 151 3.66 5.58 -8.54
CA GLY A 151 4.09 4.29 -7.99
C GLY A 151 2.95 3.27 -7.91
N SER A 152 1.75 3.71 -7.55
CA SER A 152 0.55 2.87 -7.51
C SER A 152 0.15 2.38 -8.89
N ILE A 153 0.22 3.23 -9.93
CA ILE A 153 -0.07 2.84 -11.32
C ILE A 153 0.85 1.69 -11.76
N PHE A 154 2.16 1.82 -11.53
CA PHE A 154 3.11 0.76 -11.90
C PHE A 154 2.85 -0.54 -11.12
N THR A 155 2.56 -0.42 -9.83
CA THR A 155 2.26 -1.57 -8.98
C THR A 155 0.98 -2.29 -9.42
N LEU A 156 -0.10 -1.54 -9.66
CA LEU A 156 -1.38 -2.07 -10.14
C LEU A 156 -1.21 -2.78 -11.50
N ARG A 157 -0.40 -2.21 -12.40
CA ARG A 157 -0.07 -2.80 -13.71
C ARG A 157 0.71 -4.11 -13.59
N GLN A 158 1.76 -4.12 -12.75
CA GLN A 158 2.64 -5.27 -12.55
C GLN A 158 1.86 -6.49 -12.07
N TYR A 159 0.98 -6.31 -11.07
CA TYR A 159 0.15 -7.38 -10.52
C TYR A 159 -1.18 -7.60 -11.23
N LYS A 160 -1.44 -6.84 -12.30
CA LYS A 160 -2.70 -6.90 -13.07
C LYS A 160 -3.93 -6.79 -12.17
N LEU A 161 -3.85 -5.95 -11.13
CA LEU A 161 -4.87 -5.86 -10.10
C LEU A 161 -6.24 -5.44 -10.65
N PHE A 162 -6.24 -4.56 -11.66
CA PHE A 162 -7.46 -4.13 -12.35
C PHE A 162 -8.04 -5.14 -13.35
N ASN A 163 -7.40 -6.30 -13.53
CA ASN A 163 -7.96 -7.43 -14.26
C ASN A 163 -8.87 -8.29 -13.37
N TYR A 164 -8.84 -8.10 -12.05
CA TYR A 164 -9.79 -8.72 -11.12
C TYR A 164 -11.02 -7.82 -10.96
N PRO A 165 -12.22 -8.24 -11.41
CA PRO A 165 -13.42 -7.42 -11.32
C PRO A 165 -13.73 -6.95 -9.89
N SER A 166 -13.60 -7.83 -8.90
CA SER A 166 -13.87 -7.50 -7.50
C SER A 166 -12.89 -6.48 -6.91
N PHE A 167 -11.64 -6.49 -7.35
CA PHE A 167 -10.67 -5.46 -6.96
C PHE A 167 -11.02 -4.11 -7.61
N TYR A 168 -11.34 -4.12 -8.90
CA TYR A 168 -11.74 -2.92 -9.64
C TYR A 168 -12.99 -2.28 -9.01
N GLU A 169 -14.03 -3.05 -8.74
CA GLU A 169 -15.26 -2.58 -8.07
C GLU A 169 -14.96 -2.00 -6.68
N SER A 170 -14.11 -2.66 -5.90
CA SER A 170 -13.71 -2.16 -4.58
C SER A 170 -12.92 -0.84 -4.68
N ALA A 171 -12.03 -0.72 -5.66
CA ALA A 171 -11.27 0.50 -5.91
C ALA A 171 -12.18 1.68 -6.33
N GLU A 172 -13.22 1.43 -7.14
CA GLU A 172 -14.20 2.47 -7.51
C GLU A 172 -14.93 3.05 -6.29
N ILE A 173 -15.22 2.21 -5.29
CA ILE A 173 -15.86 2.64 -4.04
C ILE A 173 -14.90 3.45 -3.16
N ILE A 174 -13.62 3.05 -3.09
CA ILE A 174 -12.62 3.67 -2.21
C ILE A 174 -12.20 5.05 -2.71
N PHE A 175 -11.95 5.18 -4.01
CA PHE A 175 -11.49 6.42 -4.62
C PHE A 175 -12.68 7.18 -5.17
N GLN A 176 -12.88 7.10 -6.48
CA GLN A 176 -14.07 7.51 -7.23
C GLN A 176 -14.10 6.71 -8.54
N PRO A 177 -15.27 6.46 -9.14
CA PRO A 177 -15.35 5.74 -10.41
C PRO A 177 -14.57 6.42 -11.55
N SER A 178 -14.66 7.75 -11.67
CA SER A 178 -13.95 8.52 -12.71
C SER A 178 -12.43 8.37 -12.62
N ALA A 179 -11.88 8.46 -11.40
CA ALA A 179 -10.46 8.29 -11.14
C ALA A 179 -10.01 6.85 -11.45
N THR A 180 -10.80 5.85 -11.04
CA THR A 180 -10.46 4.44 -11.27
C THR A 180 -10.47 4.09 -12.76
N VAL A 181 -11.46 4.58 -13.51
CA VAL A 181 -11.53 4.45 -14.97
C VAL A 181 -10.32 5.10 -15.64
N PHE A 182 -9.95 6.31 -15.21
CA PHE A 182 -8.77 7.01 -15.74
C PHE A 182 -7.49 6.20 -15.50
N ILE A 183 -7.28 5.77 -14.25
CA ILE A 183 -6.10 4.96 -13.86
C ILE A 183 -6.06 3.67 -14.68
N LYS A 184 -7.19 2.99 -14.89
CA LYS A 184 -7.25 1.77 -15.71
C LYS A 184 -6.82 2.02 -17.16
N ARG A 185 -7.33 3.08 -17.79
CA ARG A 185 -6.91 3.44 -19.16
C ARG A 185 -5.42 3.73 -19.24
N VAL A 186 -4.87 4.44 -18.24
CA VAL A 186 -3.43 4.72 -18.17
C VAL A 186 -2.64 3.41 -18.05
N ILE A 187 -3.02 2.53 -17.13
CA ILE A 187 -2.41 1.21 -16.94
C ILE A 187 -2.44 0.39 -18.24
N ASP A 188 -3.57 0.35 -18.95
CA ASP A 188 -3.74 -0.43 -20.17
C ASP A 188 -2.89 0.10 -21.34
N GLN A 189 -2.52 1.38 -21.31
CA GLN A 189 -1.67 2.03 -22.31
C GLN A 189 -0.18 2.01 -21.95
N LEU A 190 0.14 1.73 -20.68
CA LEU A 190 1.50 1.64 -20.19
C LEU A 190 2.04 0.20 -20.35
N ASP A 191 3.21 0.10 -20.95
CA ASP A 191 4.06 -1.09 -20.89
C ASP A 191 5.42 -0.74 -20.27
N PRO A 192 5.43 -0.37 -18.98
CA PRO A 192 6.64 0.13 -18.33
C PRO A 192 7.53 -1.06 -17.99
N ASP A 193 8.77 -1.06 -18.48
CA ASP A 193 9.80 -1.93 -17.93
C ASP A 193 10.43 -1.28 -16.68
N ASN A 194 11.23 -2.05 -15.93
CA ASN A 194 11.90 -1.54 -14.74
C ASN A 194 12.80 -0.34 -15.05
N THR A 195 13.37 -0.27 -16.25
CA THR A 195 14.19 0.86 -16.70
C THR A 195 13.37 2.14 -16.79
N PHE A 196 12.19 2.07 -17.41
CA PHE A 196 11.25 3.17 -17.52
C PHE A 196 10.79 3.67 -16.15
N ILE A 197 10.46 2.76 -15.23
CA ILE A 197 10.03 3.12 -13.87
C ILE A 197 11.17 3.88 -13.16
N LYS A 198 12.41 3.38 -13.23
CA LYS A 198 13.58 4.05 -12.64
C LYS A 198 13.83 5.42 -13.25
N LEU A 199 13.65 5.58 -14.57
CA LEU A 199 13.76 6.86 -15.26
C LEU A 199 12.69 7.86 -14.81
N ILE A 200 11.44 7.42 -14.66
CA ILE A 200 10.37 8.29 -14.15
C ILE A 200 10.64 8.71 -12.70
N LEU A 201 11.11 7.80 -11.86
CA LEU A 201 11.49 8.12 -10.48
C LEU A 201 12.64 9.14 -10.43
N ALA A 202 13.63 8.99 -11.31
CA ALA A 202 14.70 9.97 -11.46
C ALA A 202 14.15 11.34 -11.89
N ILE A 203 13.31 11.39 -12.93
CA ILE A 203 12.70 12.65 -13.40
C ILE A 203 11.93 13.34 -12.27
N VAL A 204 11.09 12.59 -11.55
CA VAL A 204 10.28 13.12 -10.43
C VAL A 204 11.15 13.63 -9.28
N ALA A 205 12.31 13.01 -9.04
CA ALA A 205 13.21 13.46 -7.98
C ALA A 205 13.99 14.73 -8.30
N PHE A 206 14.13 15.09 -9.59
CA PHE A 206 14.87 16.26 -10.05
C PHE A 206 13.98 17.36 -10.68
N SER A 207 12.66 17.17 -10.69
CA SER A 207 11.66 18.16 -11.15
C SER A 207 11.17 19.04 -10.02
#